data_AF-A0AAD4ZMS1-F1
#
_entry.id   AF-A0AAD4ZMS1-F1
#
_cell.length_a   1.000
_cell.length_b   1.000
_cell.length_c   1.000
_cell.angle_alpha   90.00
_cell.angle_beta   90.00
_cell.angle_gamma   90.00
#
_symmetry.space_group_name_H-M   'P 1'
#
loop_
_entity.id
_entity.type
_entity.pdbx_description
1 polymer ?
#
loop_
_entity_poly.entity_id
_entity_poly.type
_entity_poly.pdbx_seq_one_letter_code
_entity_poly.pdbx_strand_id
1 'polypeptide(L)'
;MKAFISTHMLLLKFPTPHGPGTVRGDQLGAQSCYASAVKSINRQHRSEALAVTQAPAPPQAGTEPPEDPREESITPQAEPMEDLELVTLHDNIPDRQVRIGTSISTGLARRTASPYPALTS
;
A
#
# COMPACT_ATOMS: atom_id res chain seq x y z
N MET A 1 -36.16 -3.68 11.22
CA MET A 1 -35.17 -3.18 12.21
C MET A 1 -34.08 -2.40 11.47
N LYS A 2 -33.63 -1.26 11.99
CA LYS A 2 -32.57 -0.45 11.38
C LYS A 2 -31.49 -0.15 12.42
N ALA A 3 -30.23 -0.36 12.05
CA ALA A 3 -29.07 0.04 12.84
C ALA A 3 -28.61 1.44 12.40
N PHE A 4 -28.03 2.19 13.33
CA PHE A 4 -27.48 3.52 13.08
C PHE A 4 -25.97 3.49 13.25
N ILE A 5 -25.26 4.03 12.27
CA ILE A 5 -23.80 4.13 12.28
C ILE A 5 -23.43 5.61 12.28
N SER A 6 -22.66 6.02 13.28
CA SER A 6 -21.96 7.30 13.29
C SER A 6 -20.49 7.05 13.02
N THR A 7 -20.04 7.39 11.81
CA THR A 7 -18.63 7.29 11.41
C THR A 7 -17.76 8.24 12.23
N HIS A 8 -18.25 9.45 12.52
CA HIS A 8 -17.55 10.47 13.30
C HIS A 8 -17.26 10.03 14.73
N MET A 9 -18.20 9.32 15.36
CA MET A 9 -18.04 8.85 16.74
C MET A 9 -17.62 7.38 16.82
N LEU A 10 -17.44 6.72 15.67
CA LEU A 10 -17.22 5.28 15.54
C LEU A 10 -18.25 4.46 16.34
N LEU A 11 -19.52 4.87 16.31
CA LEU A 11 -20.58 4.28 17.14
C LEU A 11 -21.61 3.55 16.26
N LEU A 12 -21.83 2.27 16.54
CA LEU A 12 -22.90 1.46 15.99
C LEU A 12 -23.99 1.27 17.06
N LYS A 13 -25.24 1.60 16.73
CA LYS A 13 -26.40 1.35 17.58
C LYS A 13 -27.39 0.43 16.86
N PHE A 14 -27.81 -0.65 17.51
CA PHE A 14 -28.72 -1.64 16.91
C PHE A 14 -29.78 -2.10 17.92
N PRO A 15 -30.98 -2.47 17.47
CA PRO A 15 -32.03 -2.95 18.36
C PRO A 15 -31.71 -4.35 18.90
N THR A 16 -32.00 -4.59 20.19
CA THR A 16 -32.00 -5.92 20.81
C THR A 16 -33.31 -6.14 21.57
N PRO A 17 -33.67 -7.39 21.93
CA PRO A 17 -34.88 -7.68 22.72
C PRO A 17 -34.91 -6.97 24.08
N HIS A 18 -33.74 -6.65 24.64
CA HIS A 18 -33.61 -5.99 25.96
C HIS A 18 -33.35 -4.47 25.84
N GLY A 19 -33.48 -3.89 24.65
CA GLY A 19 -33.22 -2.47 24.39
C GLY A 19 -32.16 -2.24 23.32
N PRO A 20 -31.78 -0.98 23.04
CA PRO A 20 -30.77 -0.71 22.03
C PRO A 20 -29.36 -1.10 22.52
N GLY A 21 -28.69 -1.97 21.76
CA GLY A 21 -27.27 -2.26 21.93
C GLY A 21 -26.41 -1.18 21.26
N THR A 22 -25.24 -0.91 21.83
CA THR A 22 -24.27 0.06 21.30
C THR A 22 -22.86 -0.51 21.31
N VAL A 23 -22.14 -0.33 20.20
CA VAL A 23 -20.73 -0.71 20.05
C VAL A 23 -19.94 0.51 19.62
N ARG A 24 -18.89 0.86 20.37
CA ARG A 24 -18.00 1.98 20.06
C ARG A 24 -16.65 1.45 19.59
N GLY A 25 -16.14 1.98 18.49
CA GLY A 25 -14.80 1.69 17.99
C GLY A 25 -13.71 2.37 18.82
N ASP A 26 -12.56 1.72 18.89
CA ASP A 26 -11.32 2.26 19.46
C ASP A 26 -10.28 2.45 18.36
N GLN A 27 -10.05 3.71 18.00
CA GLN A 27 -9.14 4.08 16.92
C GLN A 27 -7.67 3.83 17.28
N LEU A 28 -7.28 4.06 18.54
CA LEU A 28 -5.89 3.88 18.97
C LEU A 28 -5.55 2.40 19.07
N GLY A 29 -6.47 1.58 19.61
CA GLY A 29 -6.36 0.13 19.61
C GLY A 29 -6.22 -0.42 18.20
N ALA A 30 -7.07 0.02 17.26
CA ALA A 30 -6.99 -0.40 15.87
C ALA A 30 -5.65 -0.03 15.21
N GLN A 31 -5.15 1.19 15.44
CA GLN A 31 -3.85 1.63 14.93
C GLN A 31 -2.69 0.80 15.50
N SER A 32 -2.72 0.53 16.80
CA SER A 32 -1.72 -0.31 17.47
C SER A 32 -1.73 -1.74 16.94
N CYS A 33 -2.91 -2.33 16.75
CA CYS A 33 -3.09 -3.65 16.16
C CYS A 33 -2.53 -3.71 14.74
N TYR A 34 -2.86 -2.72 13.90
CA TYR A 34 -2.33 -2.63 12.55
C TYR A 34 -0.79 -2.54 12.54
N ALA A 35 -0.22 -1.64 13.35
CA ALA A 35 1.23 -1.48 13.45
C ALA A 35 1.91 -2.77 13.92
N SER A 36 1.30 -3.50 14.86
CA SER A 36 1.82 -4.77 15.37
C SER A 36 1.80 -5.87 14.31
N ALA A 37 0.69 -6.00 13.58
CA ALA A 37 0.54 -6.97 12.49
C ALA A 37 1.53 -6.70 11.34
N VAL A 38 1.72 -5.44 10.95
CA VAL A 38 2.70 -5.08 9.91
C VAL A 38 4.13 -5.39 10.37
N LYS A 39 4.46 -5.10 11.64
CA LYS A 39 5.77 -5.43 12.22
C LYS A 39 6.01 -6.94 12.30
N SER A 40 5.00 -7.75 12.62
CA SER A 40 5.15 -9.21 12.66
C SER A 40 5.37 -9.80 11.27
N ILE A 41 4.67 -9.29 10.24
CA ILE A 41 4.86 -9.70 8.84
C ILE A 41 6.27 -9.34 8.37
N ASN A 42 6.77 -8.14 8.69
CA ASN A 42 8.13 -7.73 8.32
C ASN A 42 9.21 -8.59 9.01
N ARG A 43 8.96 -9.04 10.25
CA ARG A 43 9.86 -9.99 10.95
C ARG A 43 9.80 -11.40 10.38
N GLN A 44 8.63 -11.85 9.93
CA GLN A 44 8.43 -13.15 9.29
C GLN A 44 9.01 -13.22 7.87
N HIS A 45 9.13 -12.10 7.15
CA HIS A 45 9.82 -12.09 5.85
C HIS A 45 11.34 -12.36 5.93
N ARG A 46 11.93 -12.47 7.14
CA ARG A 46 13.33 -12.85 7.31
C ARG A 46 13.55 -14.37 7.41
N SER A 47 12.50 -15.16 7.65
CA SER A 47 12.61 -16.63 7.67
C SER A 47 11.22 -17.21 7.42
N GLU A 48 11.08 -18.09 6.42
CA GLU A 48 9.83 -18.70 5.92
C GLU A 48 9.23 -17.99 4.70
N ALA A 49 10.02 -17.96 3.61
CA ALA A 49 9.42 -18.23 2.31
C ALA A 49 8.81 -19.64 2.38
N LEU A 50 7.50 -19.74 2.60
CA LEU A 50 6.78 -21.01 2.50
C LEU A 50 6.86 -21.46 1.03
N ALA A 51 7.81 -22.35 0.76
CA ALA A 51 7.91 -23.02 -0.52
C ALA A 51 6.65 -23.88 -0.70
N VAL A 52 5.77 -23.46 -1.60
CA VAL A 52 4.71 -24.30 -2.14
C VAL A 52 5.38 -25.54 -2.71
N THR A 53 4.91 -26.70 -2.27
CA THR A 53 5.45 -28.03 -2.54
C THR A 53 5.88 -28.19 -4.00
N GLN A 54 7.10 -28.73 -4.17
CA GLN A 54 7.80 -28.99 -5.43
C GLN A 54 6.89 -29.08 -6.66
N ALA A 55 6.95 -28.04 -7.50
CA ALA A 55 6.49 -28.16 -8.88
C ALA A 55 7.36 -29.22 -9.59
N PRO A 56 6.78 -30.06 -10.46
CA PRO A 56 7.55 -30.99 -11.29
C PRO A 56 8.60 -30.23 -12.10
N ALA A 57 9.72 -30.91 -12.40
CA ALA A 57 10.86 -30.32 -13.10
C ALA A 57 10.43 -29.44 -14.30
N PRO A 58 11.06 -28.28 -14.53
CA PRO A 58 10.67 -27.38 -15.61
C PRO A 58 10.72 -28.11 -16.95
N PRO A 59 9.66 -28.07 -17.78
CA PRO A 59 9.82 -28.39 -19.19
C PRO A 59 10.85 -27.42 -19.78
N GLN A 60 11.74 -27.96 -20.60
CA GLN A 60 12.85 -27.22 -21.18
C GLN A 60 12.36 -25.99 -21.96
N ALA A 61 12.98 -24.85 -21.65
CA ALA A 61 13.13 -23.66 -22.47
C ALA A 61 12.05 -23.42 -23.55
N GLY A 62 10.91 -22.89 -23.11
CA GLY A 62 9.99 -22.13 -23.96
C GLY A 62 9.92 -20.70 -23.42
N THR A 63 10.22 -19.73 -24.27
CA THR A 63 10.40 -18.31 -23.97
C THR A 63 9.08 -17.57 -23.73
N GLU A 64 8.21 -18.07 -22.85
CA GLU A 64 6.94 -17.38 -22.54
C GLU A 64 6.83 -17.11 -21.04
N PRO A 65 6.72 -15.83 -20.61
CA PRO A 65 6.33 -15.48 -19.26
C PRO A 65 5.00 -16.16 -18.89
N PRO A 66 4.77 -16.51 -17.61
CA PRO A 66 3.46 -16.99 -17.18
C PRO A 66 2.40 -15.94 -17.49
N GLU A 67 1.37 -16.28 -18.28
CA GLU A 67 0.21 -15.40 -18.53
C GLU A 67 -0.43 -15.03 -17.18
N ASP A 68 -0.30 -13.76 -16.78
CA ASP A 68 -1.07 -13.21 -15.66
C ASP A 68 -2.51 -12.99 -16.17
N PRO A 69 -3.54 -13.62 -15.58
CA PRO A 69 -4.94 -13.42 -15.98
C PRO A 69 -5.44 -11.97 -15.87
N ARG A 70 -4.62 -11.04 -15.37
CA ARG A 70 -4.87 -9.59 -15.39
C ARG A 70 -4.40 -8.89 -16.67
N GLU A 71 -3.55 -9.52 -17.49
CA GLU A 71 -3.04 -8.96 -18.75
C GLU A 71 -4.05 -9.06 -19.90
N GLU A 72 -5.04 -9.96 -19.80
CA GLU A 72 -6.12 -10.14 -20.78
C GLU A 72 -7.19 -9.02 -20.76
N SER A 73 -6.96 -7.99 -19.94
CA SER A 73 -7.74 -6.76 -19.89
C SER A 73 -6.94 -5.64 -20.55
N ILE A 74 -7.21 -5.36 -21.83
CA ILE A 74 -6.76 -4.13 -22.50
C ILE A 74 -7.57 -2.96 -21.94
N THR A 75 -7.42 -2.65 -20.65
CA THR A 75 -7.78 -1.34 -20.13
C THR A 75 -6.75 -0.36 -20.70
N PRO A 76 -7.17 0.72 -21.38
CA PRO A 76 -6.23 1.73 -21.83
C PRO A 76 -5.42 2.21 -20.62
N GLN A 77 -4.10 2.07 -20.71
CA GLN A 77 -3.22 2.54 -19.65
C GLN A 77 -3.46 4.04 -19.50
N ALA A 78 -3.78 4.49 -18.29
CA ALA A 78 -3.97 5.91 -18.03
C ALA A 78 -2.64 6.65 -18.27
N GLU A 79 -2.65 7.63 -19.17
CA GLU A 79 -1.53 8.55 -19.33
C GLU A 79 -1.62 9.70 -18.31
N PRO A 80 -0.49 10.21 -17.83
CA PRO A 80 -0.48 11.41 -16.99
C PRO A 80 -1.12 12.60 -17.70
N MET A 81 -1.97 13.34 -16.99
CA MET A 81 -2.62 14.56 -17.52
C MET A 81 -1.64 15.74 -17.62
N GLU A 82 -0.57 15.72 -16.81
CA GLU A 82 0.46 16.76 -16.77
C GLU A 82 1.80 16.21 -17.27
N ASP A 83 2.61 17.09 -17.85
CA ASP A 83 3.99 16.76 -18.20
C ASP A 83 4.79 16.39 -16.95
N LEU A 84 5.62 15.36 -17.10
CA LEU A 84 6.47 14.84 -16.03
C LEU A 84 7.94 15.20 -16.25
N GLU A 85 8.56 15.77 -15.22
CA GLU A 85 9.99 16.02 -15.14
C GLU A 85 10.70 14.92 -14.34
N LEU A 86 11.90 14.55 -14.76
CA LEU A 86 12.73 13.56 -14.09
C LEU A 86 13.58 14.24 -13.02
N VAL A 87 13.29 13.93 -11.75
CA VAL A 87 13.94 14.56 -10.59
C VAL A 87 14.87 13.56 -9.90
N THR A 88 16.16 13.89 -9.84
CA THR A 88 17.14 13.14 -9.04
C THR A 88 16.89 13.37 -7.56
N LEU A 89 16.63 12.29 -6.83
CA LEU A 89 16.32 12.34 -5.41
C LEU A 89 17.55 12.65 -4.56
N HIS A 90 18.69 12.06 -4.89
CA HIS A 90 19.94 12.17 -4.13
C HIS A 90 21.12 12.41 -5.06
N ASP A 91 21.92 13.42 -4.78
CA ASP A 91 23.02 13.83 -5.68
C ASP A 91 24.16 12.80 -5.72
N ASN A 92 24.32 12.01 -4.66
CA ASN A 92 25.32 10.94 -4.57
C ASN A 92 24.92 9.65 -5.30
N ILE A 93 23.65 9.50 -5.67
CA ILE A 93 23.14 8.28 -6.34
C ILE A 93 22.26 8.75 -7.51
N PRO A 94 22.88 9.11 -8.65
CA PRO A 94 22.17 9.71 -9.77
C PRO A 94 21.10 8.78 -10.34
N ASP A 95 21.19 7.47 -10.15
CA ASP A 95 20.19 6.50 -10.61
C ASP A 95 18.86 6.57 -9.85
N ARG A 96 18.83 7.24 -8.68
CA ARG A 96 17.60 7.43 -7.91
C ARG A 96 16.82 8.62 -8.45
N GLN A 97 16.10 8.40 -9.55
CA GLN A 97 15.27 9.42 -10.20
C GLN A 97 13.80 9.03 -10.21
N VAL A 98 12.92 10.03 -10.23
CA VAL A 98 11.46 9.84 -10.26
C VAL A 98 10.83 10.84 -11.24
N ARG A 99 9.75 10.44 -11.90
CA ARG A 99 8.98 11.31 -12.81
C ARG A 99 7.87 12.01 -12.01
N ILE A 100 7.89 13.33 -11.95
CA ILE A 100 6.98 14.14 -11.14
C ILE A 100 6.35 15.24 -11.98
N GLY A 101 5.10 15.58 -11.72
CA GLY A 101 4.39 16.65 -12.42
C GLY A 101 5.10 18.01 -12.28
N THR A 102 5.14 18.76 -13.38
CA THR A 102 5.80 20.09 -13.47
C THR A 102 5.20 21.16 -12.55
N SER A 103 4.00 20.92 -12.01
CA SER A 103 3.34 21.78 -11.03
C SER A 103 4.03 21.78 -9.65
N ILE A 104 4.95 20.84 -9.39
CA ILE A 104 5.64 20.69 -8.10
C ILE A 104 7.10 21.12 -8.22
N SER A 105 7.54 22.04 -7.35
CA SER A 105 8.96 22.42 -7.29
C SER A 105 9.86 21.22 -6.98
N THR A 106 11.02 21.14 -7.63
CA THR A 106 12.02 20.07 -7.45
C THR A 106 12.42 19.86 -5.98
N GLY A 107 12.52 20.92 -5.19
CA GLY A 107 12.82 20.82 -3.75
C GLY A 107 11.70 20.16 -2.93
N LEU A 108 10.43 20.45 -3.24
CA LEU A 108 9.29 19.77 -2.60
C LEU A 108 9.19 18.32 -3.06
N ALA A 109 9.38 18.08 -4.36
CA ALA A 109 9.41 16.76 -4.99
C ALA A 109 10.45 15.83 -4.35
N ARG A 110 11.69 16.31 -4.15
CA ARG A 110 12.75 15.54 -3.48
C ARG A 110 12.40 15.21 -2.03
N ARG A 111 11.72 16.10 -1.31
CA ARG A 111 11.30 15.86 0.09
C ARG A 111 10.16 14.85 0.20
N THR A 112 9.17 14.91 -0.69
CA THR A 112 8.02 14.00 -0.66
C THR A 112 8.35 12.61 -1.20
N ALA A 113 9.25 12.52 -2.18
CA ALA A 113 9.70 11.26 -2.76
C ALA A 113 10.89 10.63 -2.02
N SER A 114 11.51 11.33 -1.06
CA SER A 114 12.55 10.74 -0.21
C SER A 114 11.91 9.82 0.84
N PRO A 115 12.24 8.52 0.86
CA PRO A 115 11.69 7.58 1.84
C PRO A 115 12.21 7.81 3.27
N TYR A 116 13.21 8.67 3.45
CA TYR A 116 13.72 9.08 4.76
C TYR A 116 13.44 10.57 4.98
N PRO A 117 12.73 10.95 6.06
CA PRO A 117 12.60 12.36 6.43
C PRO A 117 13.99 12.88 6.79
N ALA A 118 14.33 14.06 6.26
CA ALA A 118 15.55 14.76 6.65
C ALA A 118 15.49 15.01 8.16
N LEU A 119 16.35 14.33 8.92
CA LEU A 119 16.58 14.62 10.33
C LEU A 119 17.14 16.05 10.39
N THR A 120 16.33 17.00 10.82
CA THR A 120 16.80 18.33 11.20
C THR A 120 17.63 18.16 12.47
N SER A 121 18.94 18.39 12.37
CA SER A 121 19.84 18.52 13.52
C SER A 121 19.68 19.87 14.20
#